data_AF-E1JUT8-F1
#
_entry.id   AF-E1JUT8-F1
#
_cell.length_a   1.000
_cell.length_b   1.000
_cell.length_c   1.000
_cell.angle_alpha   90.00
_cell.angle_beta   90.00
_cell.angle_gamma   90.00
#
_symmetry.space_group_name_H-M   'P 1'
#
loop_
_entity.id
_entity.type
_entity.pdbx_description
1 polymer ?
#
loop_
_entity_poly.entity_id
_entity_poly.type
_entity_poly.pdbx_seq_one_letter_code
_entity_poly.pdbx_strand_id
1 'polypeptide(L)'
;MSRFTYLTPALFRELDAPARTFAGKPIVVERAEKMEGCYGFASAWAMGLVIRLGEPWRTERNCITIANKVDLDTLGKNPARVLDWSAIPAEDFYRFLTWHEIAHVIHMDAMTYFRMDMDVTPTDIKRRVYRLAEHRADRHAWNVLYPGKEMPLLPGAKAHLAEIEETAVTCKAILEKEKRRKPIEPLPTDPCQYVPVCHAEKGIPWASDVGADPFCLWGTVEDGRIVPAVREVAHG
;
A
#
# COMPACT_ATOMS: atom_id res chain seq x y z
N MET A 1 8.00 -25.87 2.24
CA MET A 1 8.67 -24.63 2.70
C MET A 1 7.89 -23.48 2.10
N SER A 2 7.45 -22.51 2.90
CA SER A 2 6.72 -21.35 2.38
C SER A 2 7.60 -20.54 1.45
N ARG A 3 7.05 -20.07 0.33
CA ARG A 3 7.73 -19.15 -0.59
C ARG A 3 7.47 -17.72 -0.17
N PHE A 4 8.53 -16.95 0.04
CA PHE A 4 8.42 -15.55 0.43
C PHE A 4 9.00 -14.63 -0.64
N THR A 5 8.43 -13.43 -0.73
CA THR A 5 9.08 -12.27 -1.37
C THR A 5 9.33 -11.20 -0.32
N TYR A 6 10.38 -10.41 -0.52
CA TYR A 6 10.90 -9.47 0.47
C TYR A 6 11.04 -8.07 -0.12
N LEU A 7 10.67 -7.06 0.66
CA LEU A 7 10.86 -5.68 0.25
C LEU A 7 12.33 -5.30 0.42
N THR A 8 13.02 -5.03 -0.69
CA THR A 8 14.41 -4.56 -0.66
C THR A 8 14.47 -3.03 -0.61
N PRO A 9 15.59 -2.43 -0.17
CA PRO A 9 15.77 -0.97 -0.20
C PRO A 9 15.64 -0.36 -1.60
N ALA A 10 16.16 -1.03 -2.63
CA ALA A 10 16.01 -0.60 -4.02
C ALA A 10 14.55 -0.61 -4.47
N LEU A 11 13.83 -1.70 -4.17
CA LEU A 11 12.42 -1.84 -4.51
C LEU A 11 11.57 -0.82 -3.74
N PHE A 12 11.83 -0.58 -2.45
CA PHE A 12 11.16 0.48 -1.70
C PHE A 12 11.30 1.86 -2.36
N ARG A 13 12.51 2.25 -2.78
CA ARG A 13 12.71 3.54 -3.47
C ARG A 13 11.92 3.63 -4.77
N GLU A 14 11.88 2.53 -5.52
CA GLU A 14 11.09 2.43 -6.74
C GLU A 14 9.59 2.60 -6.47
N LEU A 15 9.07 2.04 -5.38
CA LEU A 15 7.64 2.03 -5.03
C LEU A 15 7.18 3.31 -4.31
N ASP A 16 8.06 3.93 -3.52
CA ASP A 16 7.73 5.14 -2.76
C ASP A 16 7.51 6.34 -3.68
N ALA A 17 8.23 6.42 -4.80
CA ALA A 17 8.05 7.46 -5.81
C ALA A 17 6.62 7.52 -6.39
N PRO A 18 6.05 6.44 -6.98
CA PRO A 18 4.67 6.46 -7.48
C PRO A 18 3.65 6.64 -6.34
N ALA A 19 3.88 6.14 -5.13
CA ALA A 19 2.98 6.43 -4.00
C ALA A 19 2.90 7.94 -3.70
N ARG A 20 4.04 8.63 -3.71
CA ARG A 20 4.10 10.08 -3.53
C ARG A 20 3.47 10.83 -4.69
N THR A 21 3.71 10.40 -5.92
CA THR A 21 3.20 11.07 -7.12
C THR A 21 1.69 10.88 -7.29
N PHE A 22 1.20 9.64 -7.20
CA PHE A 22 -0.17 9.29 -7.58
C PHE A 22 -1.13 9.19 -6.39
N ALA A 23 -0.63 8.88 -5.19
CA ALA A 23 -1.45 8.87 -3.98
C ALA A 23 -1.22 10.09 -3.07
N GLY A 24 -0.14 10.85 -3.29
CA GLY A 24 0.22 11.95 -2.38
C GLY A 24 0.57 11.44 -0.99
N LYS A 25 1.10 10.22 -0.87
CA LYS A 25 1.39 9.59 0.42
C LYS A 25 2.75 8.90 0.35
N PRO A 26 3.60 9.04 1.38
CA PRO A 26 4.81 8.21 1.46
C PRO A 26 4.42 6.78 1.86
N ILE A 27 5.32 5.84 1.58
CA ILE A 27 5.22 4.47 2.06
C ILE A 27 5.80 4.36 3.47
N VAL A 28 5.03 3.71 4.35
CA VAL A 28 5.48 3.17 5.62
C VAL A 28 5.67 1.67 5.45
N VAL A 29 6.78 1.15 5.94
CA VAL A 29 7.04 -0.29 5.98
C VAL A 29 6.85 -0.75 7.41
N GLU A 30 6.11 -1.84 7.59
CA GLU A 30 5.91 -2.51 8.86
C GLU A 30 6.29 -4.00 8.73
N ARG A 31 6.63 -4.62 9.85
CA ARG A 31 6.91 -6.06 9.91
C ARG A 31 5.65 -6.86 9.63
N ALA A 32 5.75 -7.90 8.79
CA ALA A 32 4.62 -8.76 8.44
C ALA A 32 3.88 -9.32 9.66
N GLU A 33 4.59 -9.63 10.75
CA GLU A 33 4.02 -10.16 12.00
C GLU A 33 3.09 -9.17 12.72
N LYS A 34 3.24 -7.87 12.45
CA LYS A 34 2.40 -6.80 13.01
C LYS A 34 1.26 -6.37 12.09
N MET A 35 1.22 -6.90 10.87
CA MET A 35 0.20 -6.56 9.87
C MET A 35 -1.05 -7.46 9.98
N GLU A 36 -1.10 -8.37 10.95
CA GLU A 36 -2.27 -9.22 11.26
C GLU A 36 -2.87 -9.97 10.05
N GLY A 37 -1.99 -10.36 9.11
CA GLY A 37 -2.39 -11.09 7.89
C GLY A 37 -2.67 -10.20 6.68
N CYS A 38 -2.58 -8.87 6.80
CA CYS A 38 -2.57 -7.94 5.68
C CYS A 38 -1.16 -7.79 5.10
N TYR A 39 -1.07 -7.48 3.80
CA TYR A 39 0.20 -7.15 3.16
C TYR A 39 0.36 -5.65 2.86
N GLY A 40 -0.75 -4.94 2.71
CA GLY A 40 -0.79 -3.50 2.55
C GLY A 40 -2.09 -2.92 3.09
N PHE A 41 -2.07 -1.61 3.39
CA PHE A 41 -3.28 -0.82 3.55
C PHE A 41 -3.00 0.68 3.40
N ALA A 42 -3.92 1.40 2.77
CA ALA A 42 -3.98 2.85 2.77
C ALA A 42 -4.81 3.36 3.96
N SER A 43 -4.15 3.80 5.04
CA SER A 43 -4.84 4.30 6.23
C SER A 43 -5.50 5.67 6.01
N ALA A 44 -6.68 5.86 6.60
CA ALA A 44 -7.32 7.16 6.75
C ALA A 44 -6.78 7.99 7.92
N TRP A 45 -6.01 7.37 8.82
CA TRP A 45 -5.43 8.04 9.99
C TRP A 45 -4.10 8.70 9.63
N ALA A 46 -3.89 9.89 10.16
CA ALA A 46 -2.65 10.62 9.93
C ALA A 46 -1.52 10.02 10.78
N MET A 47 -0.31 10.03 10.24
CA MET A 47 0.91 9.66 10.92
C MET A 47 1.87 10.85 10.91
N GLY A 48 2.69 10.96 11.94
CA GLY A 48 3.74 11.97 12.00
C GLY A 48 4.80 11.73 10.93
N LEU A 49 5.14 12.80 10.21
CA LEU A 49 6.21 12.84 9.22
C LEU A 49 7.24 13.91 9.62
N VAL A 50 8.52 13.65 9.37
CA VAL A 50 9.56 14.67 9.33
C VAL A 50 9.54 15.29 7.93
N ILE A 51 9.44 16.62 7.83
CA ILE A 51 9.34 17.31 6.53
C ILE A 51 10.62 17.13 5.72
N ARG A 52 11.78 17.22 6.37
CA ARG A 52 13.09 16.91 5.79
C ARG A 52 13.95 16.16 6.81
N LEU A 53 14.55 15.05 6.39
CA LEU A 53 15.40 14.22 7.25
C LEU A 53 16.53 15.06 7.89
N GLY A 54 16.68 14.94 9.20
CA GLY A 54 17.67 15.68 9.99
C GLY A 54 17.20 17.06 10.47
N GLU A 55 16.03 17.54 10.04
CA GLU A 55 15.44 18.79 10.53
C GLU A 55 14.38 18.52 11.62
N PRO A 56 14.13 19.47 12.53
CA PRO A 56 13.16 19.29 13.62
C PRO A 56 11.70 19.40 13.16
N TRP A 57 11.45 19.84 11.92
CA TRP A 57 10.11 20.18 11.44
C TRP A 57 9.27 18.93 11.14
N ARG A 58 8.07 18.90 11.71
CA ARG A 58 7.14 17.78 11.60
C ARG A 58 5.81 18.22 10.99
N THR A 59 5.14 17.29 10.33
CA THR A 59 3.77 17.43 9.83
C THR A 59 3.02 16.11 10.02
N GLU A 60 1.73 16.08 9.72
CA GLU A 60 0.92 14.87 9.79
C GLU A 60 0.29 14.60 8.43
N ARG A 61 0.41 13.36 7.96
CA ARG A 61 -0.25 12.92 6.72
C ARG A 61 -0.59 11.44 6.81
N ASN A 62 -1.62 11.05 6.08
CA ASN A 62 -1.88 9.63 5.88
C ASN A 62 -0.74 9.00 5.07
N CYS A 63 -0.47 7.72 5.33
CA CYS A 63 0.54 6.94 4.62
C CYS A 63 -0.08 5.69 4.01
N ILE A 64 0.62 5.10 3.04
CA ILE A 64 0.38 3.72 2.60
C ILE A 64 1.31 2.84 3.42
N THR A 65 0.79 1.84 4.11
CA THR A 65 1.61 0.88 4.85
C THR A 65 1.74 -0.40 4.04
N ILE A 66 2.95 -0.95 3.91
CA ILE A 66 3.21 -2.26 3.30
C ILE A 66 4.07 -3.13 4.21
N ALA A 67 3.88 -4.44 4.12
CA ALA A 67 4.66 -5.42 4.87
C ALA A 67 6.08 -5.56 4.29
N ASN A 68 7.08 -5.73 5.15
CA ASN A 68 8.47 -5.98 4.76
C ASN A 68 8.71 -7.36 4.11
N LYS A 69 7.76 -8.29 4.28
CA LYS A 69 7.79 -9.67 3.79
C LYS A 69 6.36 -10.14 3.46
N VAL A 70 6.22 -10.94 2.42
CA VAL A 70 4.94 -11.51 1.98
C VAL A 70 5.07 -13.01 1.81
N ASP A 71 4.12 -13.78 2.35
CA ASP A 71 3.99 -15.22 2.09
C ASP A 71 3.21 -15.45 0.79
N LEU A 72 3.92 -15.84 -0.26
CA LEU A 72 3.37 -16.05 -1.59
C LEU A 72 2.38 -17.22 -1.65
N ASP A 73 2.48 -18.17 -0.72
CA ASP A 73 1.60 -19.34 -0.69
C ASP A 73 0.22 -19.01 -0.08
N THR A 74 0.06 -17.82 0.49
CA THR A 74 -1.22 -17.33 1.03
C THR A 74 -2.02 -16.48 0.04
N LEU A 75 -1.43 -16.10 -1.10
CA LEU A 75 -1.99 -15.12 -2.04
C LEU A 75 -3.27 -15.59 -2.74
N GLY A 76 -3.53 -16.89 -2.81
CA GLY A 76 -4.79 -17.44 -3.35
C GLY A 76 -6.04 -17.08 -2.51
N LYS A 77 -5.88 -16.40 -1.37
CA LYS A 77 -6.97 -15.99 -0.46
C LYS A 77 -7.36 -14.51 -0.60
N ASN A 78 -7.35 -13.97 -1.83
CA ASN A 78 -7.78 -12.58 -2.08
C ASN A 78 -9.19 -12.30 -1.52
N PRO A 79 -9.39 -11.23 -0.70
CA PRO A 79 -10.69 -10.84 -0.14
C PRO A 79 -11.80 -10.60 -1.18
N ALA A 80 -11.48 -10.09 -2.37
CA ALA A 80 -12.44 -9.90 -3.46
C ALA A 80 -12.91 -11.24 -4.06
N ARG A 81 -12.09 -12.29 -3.96
CA ARG A 81 -12.28 -13.61 -4.61
C ARG A 81 -12.49 -13.50 -6.14
N VAL A 82 -11.87 -12.50 -6.77
CA VAL A 82 -11.94 -12.30 -8.23
C VAL A 82 -10.60 -12.56 -8.90
N LEU A 83 -9.58 -11.76 -8.60
CA LEU A 83 -8.23 -11.91 -9.15
C LEU A 83 -7.47 -12.98 -8.38
N ASP A 84 -6.80 -13.88 -9.10
CA ASP A 84 -5.85 -14.83 -8.52
C ASP A 84 -4.49 -14.16 -8.32
N TRP A 85 -4.20 -13.70 -7.10
CA TRP A 85 -2.92 -13.08 -6.78
C TRP A 85 -1.75 -14.06 -6.86
N SER A 86 -1.99 -15.39 -6.83
CA SER A 86 -0.92 -16.39 -6.98
C SER A 86 -0.37 -16.47 -8.40
N ALA A 87 -1.10 -15.94 -9.39
CA ALA A 87 -0.67 -15.84 -10.77
C ALA A 87 0.26 -14.63 -11.03
N ILE A 88 0.43 -13.73 -10.04
CA ILE A 88 1.34 -12.59 -10.14
C ILE A 88 2.77 -13.09 -9.91
N PRO A 89 3.73 -12.80 -10.82
CA PRO A 89 5.14 -13.10 -10.60
C PRO A 89 5.65 -12.55 -9.26
N ALA A 90 6.48 -13.33 -8.56
CA ALA A 90 6.96 -12.99 -7.22
C ALA A 90 7.74 -11.67 -7.17
N GLU A 91 8.48 -11.38 -8.25
CA GLU A 91 9.26 -10.18 -8.49
C GLU A 91 8.40 -8.91 -8.68
N ASP A 92 7.14 -9.08 -9.08
CA ASP A 92 6.20 -7.99 -9.36
C ASP A 92 5.16 -7.80 -8.25
N PHE A 93 5.09 -8.72 -7.29
CA PHE A 93 4.05 -8.68 -6.26
C PHE A 93 4.03 -7.37 -5.48
N TYR A 94 5.18 -6.85 -5.07
CA TYR A 94 5.24 -5.56 -4.37
C TYR A 94 4.81 -4.39 -5.24
N ARG A 95 5.12 -4.40 -6.55
CA ARG A 95 4.62 -3.37 -7.48
C ARG A 95 3.10 -3.44 -7.57
N PHE A 96 2.56 -4.66 -7.65
CA PHE A 96 1.12 -4.89 -7.71
C PHE A 96 0.46 -4.37 -6.44
N LEU A 97 0.97 -4.79 -5.27
CA LEU A 97 0.49 -4.36 -3.97
C LEU A 97 0.52 -2.83 -3.81
N THR A 98 1.62 -2.17 -4.18
CA THR A 98 1.70 -0.70 -4.09
C THR A 98 0.67 -0.02 -4.98
N TRP A 99 0.49 -0.47 -6.23
CA TRP A 99 -0.53 0.11 -7.11
C TRP A 99 -1.96 -0.20 -6.66
N HIS A 100 -2.18 -1.35 -6.01
CA HIS A 100 -3.44 -1.70 -5.38
C HIS A 100 -3.77 -0.69 -4.27
N GLU A 101 -2.82 -0.40 -3.38
CA GLU A 101 -3.01 0.60 -2.32
C GLU A 101 -3.15 2.04 -2.86
N ILE A 102 -2.41 2.39 -3.92
CA ILE A 102 -2.58 3.68 -4.61
C ILE A 102 -4.01 3.80 -5.15
N ALA A 103 -4.56 2.72 -5.72
CA ALA A 103 -5.92 2.72 -6.25
C ALA A 103 -6.96 2.99 -5.15
N HIS A 104 -6.80 2.42 -3.95
CA HIS A 104 -7.66 2.73 -2.81
C HIS A 104 -7.66 4.22 -2.45
N VAL A 105 -6.50 4.88 -2.57
CA VAL A 105 -6.37 6.33 -2.33
C VAL A 105 -7.03 7.15 -3.44
N ILE A 106 -6.83 6.77 -4.70
CA ILE A 106 -7.44 7.41 -5.87
C ILE A 106 -8.96 7.34 -5.76
N HIS A 107 -9.48 6.18 -5.38
CA HIS A 107 -10.90 5.88 -5.32
C HIS A 107 -11.59 6.26 -4.01
N MET A 108 -10.83 6.73 -3.01
CA MET A 108 -11.35 7.15 -1.71
C MET A 108 -12.07 6.02 -0.96
N ASP A 109 -11.60 4.78 -1.13
CA ASP A 109 -12.29 3.60 -0.61
C ASP A 109 -12.38 3.63 0.92
N ALA A 110 -11.28 4.00 1.60
CA ALA A 110 -11.29 4.18 3.05
C ALA A 110 -12.39 5.16 3.52
N MET A 111 -12.53 6.33 2.86
CA MET A 111 -13.57 7.31 3.21
C MET A 111 -14.98 6.83 2.91
N THR A 112 -15.13 6.03 1.86
CA THR A 112 -16.40 5.37 1.56
C THR A 112 -16.82 4.48 2.73
N TYR A 113 -15.91 3.68 3.31
CA TYR A 113 -16.22 2.86 4.49
C TYR A 113 -16.50 3.69 5.74
N PHE A 114 -15.65 4.69 6.06
CA PHE A 114 -15.82 5.51 7.27
C PHE A 114 -17.15 6.26 7.31
N ARG A 115 -17.73 6.57 6.14
CA ARG A 115 -18.97 7.35 6.03
C ARG A 115 -20.20 6.49 5.75
N MET A 116 -20.04 5.19 5.51
CA MET A 116 -21.14 4.25 5.62
C MET A 116 -21.51 4.18 7.10
N ASP A 117 -22.73 4.56 7.44
CA ASP A 117 -23.22 4.50 8.82
C ASP A 117 -23.08 3.06 9.33
N MET A 118 -22.19 2.86 10.31
CA MET A 118 -21.84 1.54 10.78
C MET A 118 -22.94 0.91 11.64
N ASP A 119 -23.88 1.70 12.15
CA ASP A 119 -24.98 1.22 12.99
C ASP A 119 -26.23 0.95 12.14
N VAL A 120 -26.38 1.65 11.02
CA VAL A 120 -27.58 1.53 10.16
C VAL A 120 -27.34 0.66 8.92
N THR A 121 -26.12 0.63 8.38
CA THR A 121 -25.87 -0.11 7.13
C THR A 121 -25.76 -1.61 7.39
N PRO A 122 -26.59 -2.45 6.74
CA PRO A 122 -26.49 -3.90 6.83
C PRO A 122 -25.07 -4.43 6.53
N THR A 123 -24.65 -5.44 7.29
CA THR A 123 -23.29 -5.99 7.21
C THR A 123 -22.98 -6.61 5.85
N ASP A 124 -23.97 -7.19 5.17
CA ASP A 124 -23.85 -7.74 3.83
C ASP A 124 -23.56 -6.64 2.79
N ILE A 125 -24.22 -5.48 2.89
CA ILE A 125 -23.96 -4.32 2.03
C ILE A 125 -22.52 -3.82 2.24
N LYS A 126 -22.06 -3.72 3.49
CA LYS A 126 -20.67 -3.34 3.79
C LYS A 126 -19.67 -4.30 3.14
N ARG A 127 -19.89 -5.61 3.27
CA ARG A 127 -19.03 -6.64 2.65
C ARG A 127 -19.04 -6.59 1.13
N ARG A 128 -20.16 -6.23 0.52
CA ARG A 128 -20.28 -6.06 -0.94
C ARG A 128 -19.53 -4.82 -1.43
N VAL A 129 -19.70 -3.68 -0.76
CA VAL A 129 -18.93 -2.46 -1.06
C VAL A 129 -17.43 -2.70 -0.82
N TYR A 130 -17.08 -3.48 0.21
CA TYR A 130 -15.70 -3.94 0.45
C TYR A 130 -15.12 -4.67 -0.77
N ARG A 131 -15.78 -5.74 -1.20
CA ARG A 131 -15.35 -6.50 -2.38
C ARG A 131 -15.31 -5.69 -3.67
N LEU A 132 -16.21 -4.71 -3.84
CA LEU A 132 -16.17 -3.79 -4.98
C LEU A 132 -14.91 -2.93 -4.99
N ALA A 133 -14.47 -2.38 -3.84
CA ALA A 133 -13.25 -1.59 -3.78
C ALA A 133 -12.00 -2.44 -4.04
N GLU A 134 -11.89 -3.59 -3.38
CA GLU A 134 -10.79 -4.55 -3.57
C GLU A 134 -10.66 -4.95 -5.05
N HIS A 135 -11.78 -5.28 -5.71
CA HIS A 135 -11.78 -5.60 -7.15
C HIS A 135 -11.36 -4.41 -8.03
N ARG A 136 -11.78 -3.18 -7.68
CA ARG A 136 -11.35 -1.97 -8.41
C ARG A 136 -9.85 -1.72 -8.23
N ALA A 137 -9.33 -1.93 -7.02
CA ALA A 137 -7.92 -1.79 -6.72
C ALA A 137 -7.06 -2.84 -7.45
N ASP A 138 -7.49 -4.11 -7.42
CA ASP A 138 -6.90 -5.21 -8.17
C ASP A 138 -6.84 -4.91 -9.67
N ARG A 139 -7.97 -4.50 -10.25
CA ARG A 139 -8.06 -4.17 -11.68
C ARG A 139 -7.16 -2.98 -12.03
N HIS A 140 -7.09 -1.97 -11.17
CA HIS A 140 -6.22 -0.82 -11.38
C HIS A 140 -4.75 -1.24 -11.40
N ALA A 141 -4.31 -1.97 -10.38
CA ALA A 141 -2.93 -2.47 -10.27
C ALA A 141 -2.55 -3.36 -11.45
N TRP A 142 -3.45 -4.27 -11.84
CA TRP A 142 -3.26 -5.13 -12.99
C TRP A 142 -3.08 -4.35 -14.29
N ASN A 143 -3.97 -3.38 -14.55
CA ASN A 143 -3.91 -2.58 -15.78
C ASN A 143 -2.66 -1.70 -15.89
N VAL A 144 -2.12 -1.25 -14.75
CA VAL A 144 -0.87 -0.48 -14.71
C VAL A 144 0.33 -1.36 -15.04
N LEU A 145 0.42 -2.54 -14.44
CA LEU A 145 1.58 -3.44 -14.64
C LEU A 145 1.53 -4.24 -15.93
N TYR A 146 0.32 -4.60 -16.36
CA TYR A 146 0.09 -5.51 -17.48
C TYR A 146 -0.91 -4.91 -18.47
N PRO A 147 -0.62 -3.73 -19.05
CA PRO A 147 -1.56 -3.04 -19.95
C PRO A 147 -1.94 -3.95 -21.12
N GLY A 148 -3.26 -4.12 -21.32
CA GLY A 148 -3.83 -4.95 -22.37
C GLY A 148 -3.80 -6.46 -22.14
N LYS A 149 -3.26 -6.94 -21.01
CA LYS A 149 -3.33 -8.37 -20.66
C LYS A 149 -4.62 -8.70 -19.91
N GLU A 150 -5.16 -9.87 -20.17
CA GLU A 150 -6.30 -10.39 -19.42
C GLU A 150 -5.92 -10.65 -17.95
N MET A 151 -6.82 -10.29 -17.05
CA MET A 151 -6.64 -10.45 -15.60
C MET A 151 -6.86 -11.92 -15.20
N PRO A 152 -5.93 -12.58 -14.50
CA PRO A 152 -6.08 -14.00 -14.15
C PRO A 152 -7.17 -14.16 -13.08
N LEU A 153 -8.29 -14.74 -13.48
CA LEU A 153 -9.45 -14.88 -12.60
C LEU A 153 -9.42 -16.19 -11.82
N LEU A 154 -9.88 -16.15 -10.58
CA LEU A 154 -10.14 -17.34 -9.77
C LEU A 154 -11.30 -18.17 -10.36
N PRO A 155 -11.32 -19.49 -10.14
CA PRO A 155 -12.50 -20.32 -10.43
C PRO A 155 -13.76 -19.75 -9.75
N GLY A 156 -14.83 -19.56 -10.52
CA GLY A 156 -16.08 -18.98 -10.02
C GLY A 156 -16.14 -17.45 -9.95
N ALA A 157 -15.09 -16.74 -10.36
CA ALA A 157 -15.04 -15.27 -10.35
C ALA A 157 -16.22 -14.60 -11.08
N LYS A 158 -16.82 -15.25 -12.09
CA LYS A 158 -17.98 -14.73 -12.83
C LYS A 158 -19.17 -14.38 -11.92
N ALA A 159 -19.47 -15.22 -10.93
CA ALA A 159 -20.57 -14.97 -10.00
C ALA A 159 -20.26 -13.77 -9.08
N HIS A 160 -19.01 -13.67 -8.62
CA HIS A 160 -18.55 -12.55 -7.81
C HIS A 160 -18.52 -11.23 -8.61
N LEU A 161 -18.12 -11.26 -9.88
CA LEU A 161 -18.17 -10.11 -10.77
C LEU A 161 -19.60 -9.61 -10.98
N ALA A 162 -20.56 -10.51 -11.21
CA ALA A 162 -21.98 -10.14 -11.32
C ALA A 162 -22.50 -9.48 -10.04
N GLU A 163 -22.16 -10.02 -8.86
CA GLU A 163 -22.52 -9.42 -7.56
C GLU A 163 -21.88 -8.05 -7.37
N ILE A 164 -20.62 -7.88 -7.78
CA ILE A 164 -19.88 -6.61 -7.70
C ILE A 164 -20.51 -5.57 -8.62
N GLU A 165 -20.91 -5.95 -9.84
CA GLU A 165 -21.60 -5.07 -10.79
C GLU A 165 -22.96 -4.63 -10.26
N GLU A 166 -23.77 -5.56 -9.74
CA GLU A 166 -25.05 -5.26 -9.09
C GLU A 166 -24.88 -4.31 -7.88
N THR A 167 -23.84 -4.55 -7.07
CA THR A 167 -23.50 -3.69 -5.93
C THR A 167 -23.15 -2.28 -6.40
N ALA A 168 -22.36 -2.14 -7.46
CA ALA A 168 -21.98 -0.83 -7.99
C ALA A 168 -23.21 -0.03 -8.45
N VAL A 169 -24.19 -0.70 -9.06
CA VAL A 169 -25.47 -0.10 -9.46
C VAL A 169 -26.30 0.30 -8.24
N THR A 170 -26.48 -0.63 -7.30
CA THR A 170 -27.34 -0.45 -6.12
C THR A 170 -26.81 0.62 -5.17
N CYS A 171 -25.49 0.65 -4.97
CA CYS A 171 -24.82 1.57 -4.07
C CYS A 171 -24.31 2.84 -4.78
N LYS A 172 -24.71 3.10 -6.04
CA LYS A 172 -24.21 4.23 -6.84
C LYS A 172 -24.28 5.56 -6.11
N ALA A 173 -25.38 5.87 -5.44
CA ALA A 173 -25.54 7.15 -4.73
C ALA A 173 -24.52 7.33 -3.59
N ILE A 174 -24.20 6.24 -2.87
CA ILE A 174 -23.16 6.23 -1.82
C ILE A 174 -21.80 6.50 -2.45
N LEU A 175 -21.49 5.78 -3.54
CA LEU A 175 -20.21 5.90 -4.24
C LEU A 175 -20.00 7.28 -4.89
N GLU A 176 -21.05 7.87 -5.47
CA GLU A 176 -21.00 9.20 -6.09
C GLU A 176 -20.78 10.32 -5.07
N LYS A 177 -21.41 10.22 -3.88
CA LYS A 177 -21.27 11.22 -2.82
C LYS A 177 -19.82 11.34 -2.35
N GLU A 178 -19.12 10.21 -2.29
CA GLU A 178 -17.76 10.11 -1.76
C GLU A 178 -16.67 10.20 -2.84
N LYS A 179 -17.05 10.54 -4.08
CA LYS A 179 -16.07 10.84 -5.13
C LYS A 179 -15.17 11.99 -4.70
N ARG A 180 -13.88 11.79 -4.95
CA ARG A 180 -12.85 12.79 -4.74
C ARG A 180 -13.17 14.06 -5.53
N ARG A 181 -13.38 15.18 -4.82
CA ARG A 181 -13.68 16.49 -5.43
C ARG A 181 -12.43 17.30 -5.76
N LYS A 182 -11.33 17.06 -5.05
CA LYS A 182 -10.05 17.74 -5.23
C LYS A 182 -9.02 16.75 -5.77
N PRO A 183 -8.17 17.14 -6.74
CA PRO A 183 -7.11 16.28 -7.22
C PRO A 183 -6.19 15.86 -6.07
N ILE A 184 -5.51 14.73 -6.25
CA ILE A 184 -4.45 14.33 -5.32
C ILE A 184 -3.30 15.33 -5.50
N GLU A 185 -2.82 15.87 -4.39
CA GLU A 185 -1.63 16.71 -4.37
C GLU A 185 -0.39 15.81 -4.21
N PRO A 186 0.47 15.73 -5.24
CA PRO A 186 1.69 14.94 -5.18
C PRO A 186 2.60 15.40 -4.04
N LEU A 187 3.35 14.47 -3.48
CA LEU A 187 4.50 14.78 -2.63
C LEU A 187 5.78 14.82 -3.46
N PRO A 188 6.81 15.55 -3.01
CA PRO A 188 8.16 15.41 -3.56
C PRO A 188 8.62 13.96 -3.47
N THR A 189 9.24 13.48 -4.54
CA THR A 189 9.79 12.12 -4.68
C THR A 189 11.21 11.99 -4.12
N ASP A 190 11.82 13.09 -3.66
CA ASP A 190 13.05 13.02 -2.87
C ASP A 190 12.76 12.19 -1.61
N PRO A 191 13.45 11.05 -1.42
CA PRO A 191 13.25 10.23 -0.24
C PRO A 191 13.44 11.08 1.02
N CYS A 192 14.41 11.98 1.09
CA CYS A 192 14.71 12.75 2.29
C CYS A 192 13.59 13.73 2.72
N GLN A 193 12.48 13.83 1.98
CA GLN A 193 11.34 14.66 2.30
C GLN A 193 10.12 13.84 2.73
N TYR A 194 9.33 14.37 3.66
CA TYR A 194 8.09 13.73 4.17
C TYR A 194 8.31 12.29 4.64
N VAL A 195 9.29 12.14 5.53
CA VAL A 195 9.74 10.85 6.07
C VAL A 195 8.82 10.41 7.20
N PRO A 196 8.29 9.18 7.22
CA PRO A 196 7.63 8.66 8.40
C PRO A 196 8.52 8.79 9.65
N VAL A 197 8.00 9.39 10.74
CA VAL A 197 8.77 9.60 11.97
C VAL A 197 9.32 8.28 12.51
N CYS A 198 8.55 7.19 12.41
CA CYS A 198 9.01 5.86 12.80
C CYS A 198 10.25 5.41 12.01
N HIS A 199 10.33 5.73 10.72
CA HIS A 199 11.50 5.42 9.89
C HIS A 199 12.67 6.34 10.18
N ALA A 200 12.43 7.64 10.39
CA ALA A 200 13.46 8.60 10.72
C ALA A 200 14.14 8.30 12.08
N GLU A 201 13.35 7.86 13.08
CA GLU A 201 13.85 7.62 14.45
C GLU A 201 14.36 6.19 14.67
N LYS A 202 13.77 5.19 14.00
CA LYS A 202 14.04 3.76 14.28
C LYS A 202 14.51 2.98 13.06
N GLY A 203 14.36 3.56 11.88
CA GLY A 203 14.56 2.86 10.63
C GLY A 203 13.34 2.23 10.01
N ILE A 204 13.50 1.90 8.73
CA ILE A 204 12.67 0.97 7.99
C ILE A 204 12.97 -0.45 8.48
N PRO A 205 11.94 -1.21 8.93
CA PRO A 205 12.12 -2.54 9.48
C PRO A 205 12.26 -3.58 8.36
N TRP A 206 13.38 -3.59 7.65
CA TRP A 206 13.67 -4.61 6.64
C TRP A 206 13.60 -6.03 7.21
N ALA A 207 13.26 -7.02 6.38
CA ALA A 207 13.32 -8.41 6.78
C ALA A 207 14.78 -8.85 6.97
N SER A 208 15.03 -9.78 7.90
CA SER A 208 16.38 -10.31 8.21
C SER A 208 17.11 -10.90 7.01
N ASP A 209 16.34 -11.40 6.04
CA ASP A 209 16.81 -12.09 4.84
C ASP A 209 17.24 -11.09 3.73
N VAL A 210 16.99 -9.79 3.94
CA VAL A 210 17.37 -8.73 3.00
C VAL A 210 18.76 -8.24 3.34
N GLY A 211 19.69 -8.36 2.38
CA GLY A 211 21.05 -7.87 2.53
C GLY A 211 21.09 -6.35 2.78
N ALA A 212 22.12 -5.90 3.49
CA ALA A 212 22.35 -4.48 3.71
C ALA A 212 22.55 -3.75 2.37
N ASP A 213 21.88 -2.60 2.19
CA ASP A 213 22.15 -1.68 1.09
C ASP A 213 23.07 -0.56 1.61
N PRO A 214 24.36 -0.54 1.23
CA PRO A 214 25.31 0.47 1.69
C PRO A 214 24.99 1.88 1.16
N PHE A 215 24.12 1.99 0.15
CA PHE A 215 23.68 3.26 -0.42
C PHE A 215 22.28 3.68 0.04
N CYS A 216 21.73 2.98 1.03
CA CYS A 216 20.47 3.38 1.63
C CYS A 216 20.67 4.72 2.36
N LEU A 217 20.17 5.81 1.76
CA LEU A 217 20.15 7.16 2.36
C LEU A 217 19.44 7.21 3.72
N TRP A 218 18.61 6.19 3.99
CA TRP A 218 17.90 6.01 5.24
C TRP A 218 18.72 5.30 6.29
N GLY A 219 19.83 4.66 5.92
CA GLY A 219 20.77 3.95 6.78
C GLY A 219 20.93 2.46 6.44
N THR A 220 22.06 1.88 6.86
CA THR A 220 22.38 0.45 6.74
C THR A 220 21.61 -0.36 7.79
N VAL A 221 21.34 -1.63 7.48
CA VAL A 221 20.75 -2.58 8.42
C VAL A 221 21.85 -3.18 9.28
N GLU A 222 21.89 -2.83 10.56
CA GLU A 222 22.68 -3.53 11.58
C GLU A 222 21.73 -4.11 12.62
N ASP A 223 21.78 -5.43 12.85
CA ASP A 223 20.98 -6.15 13.85
C ASP A 223 19.45 -5.85 13.78
N GLY A 224 18.91 -5.67 12.57
CA GLY A 224 17.49 -5.38 12.35
C GLY A 224 17.08 -3.96 12.76
N ARG A 225 18.04 -3.05 12.91
CA ARG A 225 17.87 -1.60 13.11
C ARG A 225 18.50 -0.87 11.94
N ILE A 226 17.91 0.25 11.55
CA ILE A 226 18.60 1.18 10.67
C ILE A 226 19.52 2.03 11.54
N VAL A 227 20.79 1.99 11.19
CA VAL A 227 21.77 2.95 11.67
C VAL A 227 21.87 4.01 10.59
N PRO A 228 21.71 5.32 10.91
CA PRO A 228 21.90 6.37 9.92
C PRO A 228 23.20 6.10 9.17
N ALA A 229 23.18 6.14 7.84
CA ALA A 229 24.41 6.10 7.06
C ALA A 229 25.22 7.27 7.61
N VAL A 230 26.31 6.95 8.32
CA VAL A 230 27.11 7.95 9.02
C VAL A 230 27.41 9.03 8.00
N ARG A 231 26.72 10.16 8.08
CA ARG A 231 27.28 11.37 7.52
C ARG A 231 28.46 11.60 8.43
N GLU A 232 29.65 11.30 7.93
CA GLU A 232 30.76 12.19 8.17
C GLU A 232 30.30 13.58 7.72
N VAL A 233 29.54 14.27 8.58
CA VAL A 233 29.65 15.71 8.67
C VAL A 233 30.98 15.88 9.39
N ALA A 234 32.05 15.85 8.59
CA ALA A 234 33.31 16.42 9.00
C ALA A 234 32.99 17.80 9.55
N HIS A 235 33.22 17.98 10.84
CA HIS A 235 33.44 19.29 11.39
C HIS A 235 34.65 19.87 10.65
N GLY A 236 34.38 20.83 9.76
CA GLY A 236 35.36 21.64 9.03
C GLY A 236 34.75 22.98 8.74
#